data_AF-A0A9P6GRJ5-F1
#
_entry.id   AF-A0A9P6GRJ5-F1
#
_cell.length_a   1.000
_cell.length_b   1.000
_cell.length_c   1.000
_cell.angle_alpha   90.00
_cell.angle_beta   90.00
_cell.angle_gamma   90.00
#
_symmetry.space_group_name_H-M   'P 1'
#
loop_
_entity.id
_entity.type
_entity.pdbx_description
1 polymer ?
#
loop_
_entity_poly.entity_id
_entity_poly.type
_entity_poly.pdbx_seq_one_letter_code
_entity_poly.pdbx_strand_id
1 'polypeptide(L)'
;MFGFNHVDLVPVARPDSSVPASNPAEARYPKRKRAEVHYRYEDAEITDDDSELEYMPVKRARNTRPPPKHKIFPFMSLPAELRNRIYEECLPSPTKLPDSYGGNREGIWLSSKQRCYKRTVAYVSSFDETELEYLKHGSGFIARATRGGTSRGHGRGHGRGHGRGWASNLPGNDHDNSESENEEPQTGPKTFSFNILSVCKKIYDEAAPMMYARPLVFTDVDGLFGFAAQLSPRTAKLIRSIEVRCWNPAPSRKSRGHNALAMLAAKGVTNLTSLFVNCSMGYFINRSHYDFHARLGKRRATPTPKKIARKVYRDCHLWLEAMGSAHGSLYKGAEVLQLSGEMFWRGGGTWAEVEEEDKVMYKKELRRLLREGAC
;
A
#
# COMPACT_ATOMS: atom_id res chain seq x y z
N MET A 1 60.32 -26.04 18.86
CA MET A 1 60.40 -27.42 18.32
C MET A 1 59.23 -28.20 18.87
N PHE A 2 58.14 -28.33 18.11
CA PHE A 2 57.01 -29.20 18.45
C PHE A 2 56.73 -30.07 17.23
N GLY A 3 56.94 -31.38 17.41
CA GLY A 3 56.88 -32.39 16.37
C GLY A 3 55.45 -32.82 16.07
N PHE A 4 55.16 -32.95 14.77
CA PHE A 4 53.96 -33.57 14.23
C PHE A 4 54.13 -35.09 14.22
N ASN A 5 53.18 -35.83 14.81
CA ASN A 5 53.06 -37.27 14.63
C ASN A 5 52.01 -37.56 13.56
N HIS A 6 52.47 -38.18 12.49
CA HIS A 6 51.74 -38.79 11.40
C HIS A 6 51.10 -40.09 11.91
N VAL A 7 49.82 -40.32 11.63
CA VAL A 7 49.18 -41.63 11.85
C VAL A 7 48.59 -42.09 10.52
N ASP A 8 49.08 -43.23 10.07
CA ASP A 8 48.72 -43.90 8.83
C ASP A 8 47.34 -44.54 8.90
N LEU A 9 46.58 -44.42 7.80
CA LEU A 9 45.28 -45.06 7.60
C LEU A 9 45.46 -46.41 6.89
N VAL A 10 45.09 -47.48 7.58
CA VAL A 10 44.97 -48.84 7.06
C VAL A 10 43.64 -48.99 6.28
N PRO A 11 43.63 -49.59 5.08
CA PRO A 11 42.39 -49.91 4.38
C PRO A 11 41.88 -51.28 4.82
N VAL A 12 40.66 -51.33 5.38
CA VAL A 12 39.94 -52.58 5.64
C VAL A 12 38.88 -52.78 4.58
N ALA A 13 39.02 -53.89 3.86
CA ALA A 13 38.11 -54.42 2.85
C ALA A 13 36.69 -54.63 3.41
N ARG A 14 35.68 -54.40 2.57
CA ARG A 14 34.29 -54.82 2.81
C ARG A 14 33.80 -55.73 1.68
N PRO A 15 33.03 -56.77 2.00
CA PRO A 15 32.67 -57.85 1.09
C PRO A 15 31.54 -57.48 0.13
N ASP A 16 31.56 -58.17 -1.00
CA ASP A 16 30.54 -58.23 -2.03
C ASP A 16 29.14 -58.51 -1.47
N SER A 17 28.17 -57.65 -1.81
CA SER A 17 26.75 -57.95 -1.71
C SER A 17 26.11 -57.74 -3.07
N SER A 18 25.83 -58.85 -3.74
CA SER A 18 25.02 -58.94 -4.95
C SER A 18 23.56 -58.58 -4.64
N VAL A 19 23.06 -57.51 -5.26
CA VAL A 19 21.62 -57.17 -5.28
C VAL A 19 21.11 -57.30 -6.71
N PRO A 20 20.00 -58.02 -6.95
CA PRO A 20 19.48 -58.27 -8.28
C PRO A 20 18.89 -57.01 -8.93
N ALA A 21 19.11 -56.89 -10.23
CA ALA A 21 18.62 -55.82 -11.08
C ALA A 21 17.09 -55.72 -11.06
N SER A 22 16.56 -54.63 -10.50
CA SER A 22 15.16 -54.24 -10.65
C SER A 22 14.98 -53.50 -11.98
N ASN A 23 14.09 -54.04 -12.82
CA ASN A 23 13.65 -53.47 -14.08
C ASN A 23 13.36 -51.95 -14.02
N PRO A 24 13.80 -51.14 -15.00
CA PRO A 24 13.37 -49.76 -15.11
C PRO A 24 11.89 -49.74 -15.49
N ALA A 25 11.04 -49.37 -14.52
CA ALA A 25 9.66 -49.04 -14.76
C ALA A 25 9.57 -47.86 -15.73
N GLU A 26 9.06 -48.13 -16.94
CA GLU A 26 8.71 -47.10 -17.91
C GLU A 26 7.81 -46.05 -17.25
N ALA A 27 8.28 -44.81 -17.25
CA ALA A 27 7.48 -43.68 -16.85
C ALA A 27 6.32 -43.52 -17.85
N ARG A 28 5.14 -44.03 -17.48
CA ARG A 28 3.83 -43.72 -18.09
C ARG A 28 3.50 -42.24 -17.87
N TYR A 29 4.19 -41.35 -18.57
CA TYR A 29 3.66 -40.02 -18.82
C TYR A 29 2.83 -40.07 -20.11
N PRO A 30 1.54 -39.72 -20.07
CA PRO A 30 0.74 -39.61 -21.29
C PRO A 30 1.33 -38.48 -22.14
N LYS A 31 2.05 -38.87 -23.20
CA LYS A 31 2.53 -37.97 -24.25
C LYS A 31 1.31 -37.33 -24.90
N ARG A 32 0.89 -36.16 -24.39
CA ARG A 32 -0.04 -35.29 -25.10
C ARG A 32 0.62 -34.96 -26.43
N LYS A 33 -0.03 -35.33 -27.54
CA LYS A 33 0.37 -34.92 -28.89
C LYS A 33 0.43 -33.40 -28.91
N ARG A 34 1.63 -32.83 -28.77
CA ARG A 34 1.87 -31.41 -28.93
C ARG A 34 1.78 -31.15 -30.43
N ALA A 35 0.89 -30.26 -30.84
CA ALA A 35 0.79 -29.86 -32.25
C ALA A 35 2.17 -29.41 -32.73
N GLU A 36 2.57 -29.91 -33.89
CA GLU A 36 3.84 -29.61 -34.53
C GLU A 36 3.90 -28.12 -34.82
N VAL A 37 4.79 -27.41 -34.12
CA VAL A 37 5.02 -25.98 -34.34
C VAL A 37 5.92 -25.86 -35.55
N HIS A 38 5.32 -25.56 -36.71
CA HIS A 38 6.05 -25.20 -37.91
C HIS A 38 6.72 -23.84 -37.73
N TYR A 39 8.04 -23.82 -37.58
CA TYR A 39 8.81 -22.58 -37.67
C TYR A 39 9.06 -22.28 -39.14
N ARG A 40 8.39 -21.26 -39.67
CA ARG A 40 8.74 -20.65 -40.95
C ARG A 40 9.98 -19.78 -40.71
N TYR A 41 11.11 -20.17 -41.28
CA TYR A 41 12.25 -19.28 -41.44
C TYR A 41 11.94 -18.37 -42.62
N GLU A 42 11.39 -17.19 -42.34
CA GLU A 42 11.41 -16.09 -43.28
C GLU A 42 12.66 -15.28 -42.97
N ASP A 43 13.63 -15.30 -43.89
CA ASP A 43 14.81 -14.42 -43.92
C ASP A 43 14.31 -12.98 -44.03
N ALA A 44 14.02 -12.36 -42.89
CA ALA A 44 13.69 -10.96 -42.78
C ALA A 44 14.94 -10.21 -42.33
N GLU A 45 15.42 -9.35 -43.21
CA GLU A 45 16.43 -8.34 -42.94
C GLU A 45 16.10 -7.60 -41.64
N ILE A 46 17.09 -7.54 -40.75
CA ILE A 46 17.01 -6.96 -39.41
C ILE A 46 16.65 -5.48 -39.54
N THR A 47 15.39 -5.16 -39.26
CA THR A 47 14.98 -3.83 -38.84
C THR A 47 14.84 -3.87 -37.32
N ASP A 48 15.66 -3.04 -36.66
CA ASP A 48 15.86 -2.94 -35.22
C ASP A 48 14.67 -2.24 -34.55
N ASP A 49 13.49 -2.88 -34.59
CA ASP A 49 12.26 -2.38 -33.94
C ASP A 49 11.82 -3.36 -32.82
N ASP A 50 12.44 -3.18 -31.67
CA ASP A 50 12.33 -3.98 -30.44
C ASP A 50 10.99 -3.74 -29.72
N SER A 51 9.91 -4.33 -30.26
CA SER A 51 8.57 -4.31 -29.66
C SER A 51 8.03 -5.73 -29.44
N GLU A 52 8.60 -6.46 -28.48
CA GLU A 52 7.99 -7.68 -27.91
C GLU A 52 6.74 -7.34 -27.06
N LEU A 53 5.63 -7.00 -27.72
CA LEU A 53 4.29 -6.99 -27.12
C LEU A 53 3.66 -8.37 -27.29
N GLU A 54 3.80 -9.19 -26.26
CA GLU A 54 3.16 -10.50 -26.09
C GLU A 54 1.63 -10.35 -26.25
N TYR A 55 1.11 -10.71 -27.43
CA TYR A 55 -0.31 -10.62 -27.80
C TYR A 55 -1.16 -11.57 -26.95
N MET A 56 -1.64 -11.08 -25.80
CA MET A 56 -2.69 -11.77 -25.05
C MET A 56 -3.98 -11.79 -25.87
N PRO A 57 -4.60 -12.95 -26.12
CA PRO A 57 -5.82 -13.04 -26.92
C PRO A 57 -6.96 -12.27 -26.23
N VAL A 58 -7.33 -11.12 -26.80
CA VAL A 58 -8.46 -10.32 -26.35
C VAL A 58 -9.72 -11.15 -26.57
N LYS A 59 -10.29 -11.69 -25.49
CA LYS A 59 -11.59 -12.37 -25.53
C LYS A 59 -12.60 -11.39 -26.11
N ARG A 60 -13.12 -11.70 -27.31
CA ARG A 60 -14.14 -10.90 -27.99
C ARG A 60 -15.29 -10.65 -27.03
N ALA A 61 -15.63 -9.38 -26.83
CA ALA A 61 -16.74 -8.98 -25.98
C ALA A 61 -18.00 -9.71 -26.45
N ARG A 62 -18.65 -10.48 -25.55
CA ARG A 62 -19.91 -11.12 -25.87
C ARG A 62 -20.92 -10.01 -26.16
N ASN A 63 -21.53 -10.04 -27.35
CA ASN A 63 -22.65 -9.17 -27.71
C ASN A 63 -23.87 -9.51 -26.85
N THR A 64 -23.91 -9.03 -25.62
CA THR A 64 -25.10 -9.08 -24.77
C THR A 64 -26.05 -7.99 -25.27
N ARG A 65 -27.14 -8.40 -25.92
CA ARG A 65 -28.24 -7.48 -26.24
C ARG A 65 -28.67 -6.78 -24.93
N PRO A 66 -28.85 -5.44 -24.94
CA PRO A 66 -29.28 -4.74 -23.74
C PRO A 66 -30.61 -5.33 -23.24
N PRO A 67 -30.83 -5.42 -21.91
CA PRO A 67 -32.07 -5.94 -21.37
C PRO A 67 -33.27 -5.13 -21.87
N PRO A 68 -34.46 -5.73 -22.01
CA PRO A 68 -35.66 -5.02 -22.43
C PRO A 68 -35.94 -3.79 -21.55
N LYS A 69 -36.36 -2.67 -22.14
CA LYS A 69 -36.57 -1.39 -21.44
C LYS A 69 -37.47 -1.50 -20.21
N HIS A 70 -38.52 -2.33 -20.28
CA HIS A 70 -39.46 -2.54 -19.17
C HIS A 70 -38.86 -3.26 -17.94
N LYS A 71 -37.65 -3.83 -18.07
CA LYS A 71 -36.93 -4.46 -16.94
C LYS A 71 -35.93 -3.52 -16.26
N ILE A 72 -35.73 -2.31 -16.79
CA ILE A 72 -34.78 -1.35 -16.23
C ILE A 72 -35.54 -0.47 -15.25
N PHE A 73 -35.18 -0.58 -13.97
CA PHE A 73 -35.73 0.26 -12.92
C PHE A 73 -35.43 1.75 -13.21
N PRO A 74 -36.44 2.64 -13.29
CA PRO A 74 -36.25 4.04 -13.64
C PRO A 74 -35.72 4.85 -12.45
N PHE A 75 -34.46 4.59 -12.06
CA PHE A 75 -33.83 5.16 -10.86
C PHE A 75 -33.95 6.70 -10.78
N MET A 76 -33.84 7.41 -11.91
CA MET A 76 -33.93 8.88 -11.96
C MET A 76 -35.36 9.43 -11.81
N SER A 77 -36.39 8.59 -11.89
CA SER A 77 -37.78 9.01 -11.63
C SER A 77 -38.12 9.06 -10.13
N LEU A 78 -37.25 8.49 -9.28
CA LEU A 78 -37.42 8.55 -7.84
C LEU A 78 -37.20 9.97 -7.31
N PRO A 79 -37.97 10.39 -6.28
CA PRO A 79 -37.66 11.58 -5.49
C PRO A 79 -36.24 11.56 -4.93
N ALA A 80 -35.63 12.74 -4.79
CA ALA A 80 -34.25 12.87 -4.34
C ALA A 80 -33.99 12.20 -2.98
N GLU A 81 -34.95 12.26 -2.06
CA GLU A 81 -34.86 11.61 -0.74
C GLU A 81 -34.65 10.09 -0.84
N LEU A 82 -35.40 9.42 -1.72
CA LEU A 82 -35.25 7.97 -1.93
C LEU A 82 -33.93 7.66 -2.61
N ARG A 83 -33.46 8.50 -3.56
CA ARG A 83 -32.15 8.33 -4.18
C ARG A 83 -31.02 8.46 -3.15
N ASN A 84 -31.10 9.44 -2.26
CA ASN A 84 -30.11 9.64 -1.19
C ASN A 84 -30.06 8.45 -0.24
N ARG A 85 -31.21 7.90 0.17
CA ARG A 85 -31.25 6.66 0.96
C ARG A 85 -30.61 5.49 0.23
N ILE A 86 -30.86 5.33 -1.08
CA ILE A 86 -30.21 4.29 -1.88
C ILE A 86 -28.70 4.53 -1.96
N TYR A 87 -28.24 5.77 -2.06
CA TYR A 87 -26.81 6.10 -2.01
C TYR A 87 -26.20 5.77 -0.66
N GLU A 88 -26.86 6.10 0.46
CA GLU A 88 -26.40 5.73 1.81
C GLU A 88 -26.27 4.21 2.00
N GLU A 89 -27.14 3.44 1.34
CA GLU A 89 -27.10 1.98 1.36
C GLU A 89 -26.04 1.39 0.43
N CYS A 90 -25.82 1.97 -0.75
CA CYS A 90 -24.90 1.45 -1.77
C CYS A 90 -23.45 1.93 -1.59
N LEU A 91 -23.28 3.13 -1.01
CA LEU A 91 -21.97 3.69 -0.71
C LEU A 91 -21.36 2.96 0.50
N PRO A 92 -20.03 2.87 0.55
CA PRO A 92 -19.37 2.13 1.60
C PRO A 92 -19.63 2.77 2.96
N SER A 93 -20.01 1.94 3.93
CA SER A 93 -20.03 2.32 5.34
C SER A 93 -18.62 2.73 5.78
N PRO A 94 -18.49 3.60 6.80
CA PRO A 94 -17.17 3.85 7.36
C PRO A 94 -16.63 2.52 7.93
N THR A 95 -15.32 2.31 7.77
CA THR A 95 -14.65 1.11 8.28
C THR A 95 -14.83 1.07 9.80
N LYS A 96 -15.33 -0.05 10.30
CA LYS A 96 -15.49 -0.25 11.75
C LYS A 96 -14.11 -0.49 12.36
N LEU A 97 -13.70 0.38 13.28
CA LEU A 97 -12.50 0.19 14.09
C LEU A 97 -12.90 -0.36 15.46
N PRO A 98 -12.10 -1.22 16.10
CA PRO A 98 -12.31 -1.64 17.47
C PRO A 98 -12.24 -0.45 18.44
N ASP A 99 -13.04 -0.49 19.50
CA ASP A 99 -13.10 0.56 20.52
C ASP A 99 -11.75 0.82 21.21
N SER A 100 -10.86 -0.18 21.22
CA SER A 100 -9.49 -0.07 21.75
C SER A 100 -8.57 0.83 20.91
N TYR A 101 -9.01 1.26 19.72
CA TYR A 101 -8.27 2.15 18.85
C TYR A 101 -8.57 3.61 19.19
N GLY A 102 -7.71 4.22 20.02
CA GLY A 102 -7.83 5.60 20.56
C GLY A 102 -7.76 6.76 19.55
N GLY A 103 -8.18 6.54 18.31
CA GLY A 103 -8.25 7.53 17.25
C GLY A 103 -9.44 7.27 16.33
N ASN A 104 -10.62 7.08 16.93
CA ASN A 104 -11.86 6.66 16.28
C ASN A 104 -12.38 7.73 15.31
N ARG A 105 -11.69 7.89 14.18
CA ARG A 105 -12.14 8.69 13.05
C ARG A 105 -12.83 7.75 12.09
N GLU A 106 -14.15 7.90 12.01
CA GLU A 106 -14.94 7.27 10.96
C GLU A 106 -14.39 7.70 9.59
N GLY A 107 -13.98 6.72 8.79
CA GLY A 107 -13.37 6.97 7.50
C GLY A 107 -13.47 5.76 6.59
N ILE A 108 -13.25 5.98 5.31
CA ILE A 108 -13.16 4.91 4.31
C ILE A 108 -11.69 4.49 4.24
N TRP A 109 -11.39 3.29 4.75
CA TRP A 109 -10.03 2.79 4.75
C TRP A 109 -9.67 2.11 3.43
N LEU A 110 -8.50 2.47 2.91
CA LEU A 110 -7.99 2.05 1.63
C LEU A 110 -6.57 1.52 1.82
N SER A 111 -6.29 0.34 1.28
CA SER A 111 -4.98 -0.29 1.34
C SER A 111 -4.41 -0.59 -0.04
N SER A 112 -3.07 -0.56 -0.15
CA SER A 112 -2.43 -1.05 -1.36
C SER A 112 -2.61 -2.56 -1.49
N LYS A 113 -3.04 -3.00 -2.67
CA LYS A 113 -3.12 -4.41 -3.04
C LYS A 113 -2.26 -4.63 -4.27
N GLN A 114 -1.31 -5.55 -4.19
CA GLN A 114 -0.50 -5.96 -5.34
C GLN A 114 -0.92 -7.36 -5.75
N ARG A 115 -1.32 -7.52 -7.02
CA ARG A 115 -1.56 -8.82 -7.66
C ARG A 115 -0.61 -8.95 -8.84
N CYS A 116 0.37 -9.83 -8.74
CA CYS A 116 1.50 -9.94 -9.67
C CYS A 116 2.24 -8.60 -9.79
N TYR A 117 2.24 -8.00 -10.98
CA TYR A 117 2.87 -6.71 -11.27
C TYR A 117 1.89 -5.53 -11.25
N LYS A 118 0.58 -5.79 -11.06
CA LYS A 118 -0.44 -4.74 -11.02
C LYS A 118 -0.67 -4.30 -9.57
N ARG A 119 -0.53 -2.99 -9.33
CA ARG A 119 -0.89 -2.35 -8.07
C ARG A 119 -2.28 -1.75 -8.20
N THR A 120 -3.13 -2.05 -7.24
CA THR A 120 -4.50 -1.53 -7.11
C THR A 120 -4.72 -1.08 -5.68
N VAL A 121 -5.85 -0.42 -5.45
CA VAL A 121 -6.31 -0.06 -4.11
C VAL A 121 -7.49 -0.96 -3.75
N ALA A 122 -7.51 -1.46 -2.52
CA ALA A 122 -8.61 -2.23 -1.98
C ALA A 122 -9.23 -1.48 -0.80
N TYR A 123 -10.55 -1.57 -0.68
CA TYR A 123 -11.23 -1.14 0.54
C TYR A 123 -11.02 -2.14 1.67
N VAL A 124 -10.88 -1.62 2.87
CA VAL A 124 -10.77 -2.41 4.10
C VAL A 124 -12.03 -2.19 4.93
N SER A 125 -12.83 -3.24 5.10
CA SER A 125 -14.10 -3.20 5.83
C SER A 125 -13.92 -3.21 7.35
N SER A 126 -12.88 -3.90 7.80
CA SER A 126 -12.53 -4.11 9.21
C SER A 126 -11.05 -4.48 9.28
N PHE A 127 -10.42 -4.19 10.41
CA PHE A 127 -9.09 -4.67 10.73
C PHE A 127 -9.18 -5.67 11.88
N ASP A 128 -8.34 -6.70 11.85
CA ASP A 128 -8.08 -7.47 13.06
C ASP A 128 -7.17 -6.68 14.02
N GLU A 129 -7.11 -7.10 15.29
CA GLU A 129 -6.28 -6.44 16.31
C GLU A 129 -4.79 -6.41 15.93
N THR A 130 -4.33 -7.44 15.23
CA THR A 130 -2.94 -7.60 14.82
C THR A 130 -2.57 -6.59 13.71
N GLU A 131 -3.46 -6.38 12.74
CA GLU A 131 -3.31 -5.39 11.68
C GLU A 131 -3.33 -3.97 12.25
N LEU A 132 -4.16 -3.70 13.25
CA LEU A 132 -4.18 -2.40 13.93
C LEU A 132 -2.89 -2.13 14.71
N GLU A 133 -2.35 -3.15 15.39
CA GLU A 133 -1.05 -3.06 16.05
C GLU A 133 0.06 -2.76 15.02
N TYR A 134 0.04 -3.44 13.87
CA TYR A 134 1.00 -3.16 12.79
C TYR A 134 0.90 -1.74 12.23
N LEU A 135 -0.32 -1.20 12.13
CA LEU A 135 -0.57 0.18 11.72
C LEU A 135 -0.07 1.18 12.77
N LYS A 136 -0.29 0.93 14.07
CA LYS A 136 0.18 1.80 15.17
C LYS A 136 1.69 1.96 15.16
N HIS A 137 2.42 0.86 15.01
CA HIS A 137 3.88 0.92 15.13
C HIS A 137 4.59 1.36 13.84
N GLY A 138 3.88 1.60 12.73
CA GLY A 138 4.49 1.83 11.42
C GLY A 138 5.47 0.72 10.99
N SER A 139 5.40 -0.43 11.68
CA SER A 139 6.42 -1.48 11.74
C SER A 139 6.01 -2.74 10.97
N GLY A 140 4.80 -2.74 10.40
CA GLY A 140 4.22 -3.91 9.71
C GLY A 140 5.08 -4.51 8.60
N PHE A 141 6.04 -3.76 8.04
CA PHE A 141 6.95 -4.31 7.04
C PHE A 141 8.19 -5.01 7.59
N ILE A 142 8.61 -4.78 8.83
CA ILE A 142 9.78 -5.48 9.39
C ILE A 142 9.36 -6.88 9.89
N ALA A 143 8.19 -7.02 10.50
CA ALA A 143 7.77 -8.31 11.10
C ALA A 143 7.36 -9.38 10.08
N ARG A 144 6.75 -9.01 8.93
CA ARG A 144 6.40 -10.00 7.89
C ARG A 144 7.61 -10.57 7.16
N ALA A 145 8.70 -9.81 7.05
CA ALA A 145 9.94 -10.30 6.44
C ALA A 145 10.69 -11.29 7.35
N THR A 146 10.55 -11.19 8.68
CA THR A 146 11.27 -12.05 9.62
C THR A 146 10.55 -13.35 9.96
N ARG A 147 9.21 -13.43 9.84
CA ARG A 147 8.48 -14.70 10.07
C ARG A 147 8.58 -15.71 8.92
N GLY A 148 9.01 -15.29 7.72
CA GLY A 148 9.13 -16.16 6.55
C GLY A 148 10.46 -16.92 6.42
N GLY A 149 11.45 -16.68 7.28
CA GLY A 149 12.71 -17.38 7.13
C GLY A 149 13.77 -17.00 8.14
N THR A 150 13.87 -17.79 9.20
CA THR A 150 15.15 -18.31 9.72
C THR A 150 14.86 -19.39 10.76
N SER A 151 14.36 -20.55 10.32
CA SER A 151 14.96 -21.79 10.84
C SER A 151 16.22 -22.03 10.01
N ARG A 152 17.27 -21.24 10.32
CA ARG A 152 18.63 -21.54 9.86
C ARG A 152 19.15 -22.67 10.74
N GLY A 153 18.57 -23.86 10.54
CA GLY A 153 19.31 -25.09 10.76
C GLY A 153 20.46 -25.09 9.77
N HIS A 154 21.69 -25.08 10.28
CA HIS A 154 22.91 -25.32 9.52
C HIS A 154 22.86 -26.73 8.92
N GLY A 155 22.16 -26.89 7.80
CA GLY A 155 22.15 -28.09 6.98
C GLY A 155 22.73 -27.78 5.62
N ARG A 156 24.04 -28.02 5.46
CA ARG A 156 24.70 -28.08 4.15
C ARG A 156 24.04 -29.19 3.33
N GLY A 157 23.09 -28.84 2.46
CA GLY A 157 22.44 -29.78 1.57
C GLY A 157 22.20 -29.11 0.22
N HIS A 158 23.02 -29.45 -0.77
CA HIS A 158 22.83 -29.06 -2.16
C HIS A 158 21.54 -29.67 -2.70
N GLY A 159 20.42 -28.94 -2.57
CA GLY A 159 19.15 -29.30 -3.18
C GLY A 159 18.68 -28.15 -4.07
N ARG A 160 18.75 -28.35 -5.39
CA ARG A 160 18.13 -27.47 -6.39
C ARG A 160 16.61 -27.55 -6.24
N GLY A 161 16.06 -26.82 -5.28
CA GLY A 161 14.62 -26.75 -5.02
C GLY A 161 14.01 -25.53 -5.70
N HIS A 162 13.15 -25.77 -6.69
CA HIS A 162 12.33 -24.77 -7.36
C HIS A 162 11.46 -24.01 -6.34
N GLY A 163 11.92 -22.84 -5.90
CA GLY A 163 11.19 -21.93 -5.03
C GLY A 163 9.99 -21.32 -5.75
N ARG A 164 8.84 -21.99 -5.70
CA ARG A 164 7.55 -21.37 -6.03
C ARG A 164 7.23 -20.37 -4.92
N GLY A 165 7.17 -19.10 -5.29
CA GLY A 165 6.82 -18.01 -4.38
C GLY A 165 5.54 -18.33 -3.62
N TRP A 166 5.62 -18.21 -2.30
CA TRP A 166 4.48 -18.29 -1.41
C TRP A 166 3.58 -17.09 -1.70
N ALA A 167 2.60 -17.28 -2.57
CA ALA A 167 1.46 -16.38 -2.65
C ALA A 167 0.81 -16.40 -1.27
N SER A 168 0.74 -15.25 -0.62
CA SER A 168 -0.06 -15.04 0.57
C SER A 168 -1.51 -15.39 0.23
N ASN A 169 -1.90 -16.63 0.52
CA ASN A 169 -3.30 -16.99 0.68
C ASN A 169 -3.80 -16.18 1.87
N LEU A 170 -4.44 -15.05 1.57
CA LEU A 170 -5.46 -14.53 2.46
C LEU A 170 -6.40 -15.71 2.78
N PRO A 171 -6.80 -15.90 4.05
CA PRO A 171 -7.68 -17.00 4.40
C PRO A 171 -8.88 -16.98 3.45
N GLY A 172 -9.03 -18.09 2.71
CA GLY A 172 -10.27 -18.38 2.03
C GLY A 172 -11.33 -18.38 3.11
N ASN A 173 -12.36 -17.59 2.89
CA ASN A 173 -13.52 -17.52 3.76
C ASN A 173 -14.29 -18.84 3.59
N ASP A 174 -13.77 -19.91 4.18
CA ASP A 174 -14.43 -21.21 4.22
C ASP A 174 -15.62 -21.07 5.17
N HIS A 175 -16.80 -20.88 4.58
CA HIS A 175 -18.06 -20.83 5.28
C HIS A 175 -18.35 -22.19 5.91
N ASP A 176 -18.17 -22.25 7.22
CA ASP A 176 -18.67 -23.30 8.10
C ASP A 176 -20.20 -23.23 8.14
N ASN A 177 -20.86 -24.31 7.73
CA ASN A 177 -22.31 -24.46 7.72
C ASN A 177 -22.74 -24.97 9.10
N SER A 178 -22.90 -24.07 10.07
CA SER A 178 -23.65 -24.36 11.30
C SER A 178 -25.06 -23.79 11.19
N GLU A 179 -26.05 -24.68 11.32
CA GLU A 179 -27.47 -24.34 11.24
C GLU A 179 -27.99 -23.70 12.53
N SER A 180 -28.59 -22.52 12.37
CA SER A 180 -29.75 -21.96 13.08
C SER A 180 -29.71 -21.79 14.60
N GLU A 181 -29.50 -20.53 15.02
CA GLU A 181 -30.40 -19.86 15.98
C GLU A 181 -30.77 -18.47 15.42
N ASN A 182 -31.99 -18.00 15.70
CA ASN A 182 -32.60 -16.77 15.15
C ASN A 182 -31.89 -15.49 15.64
N GLU A 183 -30.68 -15.24 15.17
CA GLU A 183 -30.07 -13.92 15.27
C GLU A 183 -30.71 -13.01 14.21
N GLU A 184 -31.15 -11.81 14.62
CA GLU A 184 -31.49 -10.73 13.69
C GLU A 184 -30.44 -10.68 12.58
N PRO A 185 -30.83 -10.50 11.30
CA PRO A 185 -29.89 -10.56 10.19
C PRO A 185 -28.74 -9.61 10.48
N GLN A 186 -27.62 -10.16 10.94
CA GLN A 186 -26.44 -9.38 11.26
C GLN A 186 -26.01 -8.82 9.91
N THR A 187 -26.36 -7.55 9.71
CA THR A 187 -26.08 -6.82 8.48
C THR A 187 -24.56 -6.81 8.35
N GLY A 188 -24.03 -7.80 7.62
CA GLY A 188 -22.61 -7.94 7.39
C GLY A 188 -22.06 -6.63 6.81
N PRO A 189 -20.76 -6.36 6.98
CA PRO A 189 -20.18 -5.11 6.51
C PRO A 189 -20.55 -4.88 5.03
N LYS A 190 -21.28 -3.79 4.77
CA LYS A 190 -21.84 -3.46 3.45
C LYS A 190 -20.73 -3.59 2.40
N THR A 191 -21.00 -4.36 1.36
CA THR A 191 -20.01 -4.65 0.33
C THR A 191 -19.69 -3.36 -0.43
N PHE A 192 -18.41 -3.06 -0.55
CA PHE A 192 -17.92 -1.84 -1.15
C PHE A 192 -18.24 -1.76 -2.66
N SER A 193 -19.24 -0.98 -3.05
CA SER A 193 -19.67 -0.86 -4.44
C SER A 193 -19.40 0.54 -5.03
N PHE A 194 -18.21 0.72 -5.61
CA PHE A 194 -17.96 1.91 -6.46
C PHE A 194 -18.76 1.91 -7.75
N ASN A 195 -19.29 0.74 -8.12
CA ASN A 195 -19.96 0.53 -9.40
C ASN A 195 -21.16 1.46 -9.58
N ILE A 196 -21.84 1.86 -8.50
CA ILE A 196 -22.96 2.82 -8.60
C ILE A 196 -22.53 4.16 -9.19
N LEU A 197 -21.32 4.63 -8.88
CA LEU A 197 -20.78 5.89 -9.43
C LEU A 197 -20.50 5.79 -10.94
N SER A 198 -20.33 4.57 -11.46
CA SER A 198 -20.06 4.33 -12.88
C SER A 198 -21.33 4.20 -13.74
N VAL A 199 -22.52 4.12 -13.12
CA VAL A 199 -23.77 3.82 -13.84
C VAL A 199 -24.18 4.95 -14.79
N CYS A 200 -24.28 6.19 -14.29
CA CYS A 200 -24.59 7.34 -15.13
C CYS A 200 -24.05 8.66 -14.57
N LYS A 201 -23.91 9.67 -15.43
CA LYS A 201 -23.39 11.00 -15.06
C LYS A 201 -24.22 11.66 -13.95
N LYS A 202 -25.55 11.60 -14.01
CA LYS A 202 -26.42 12.21 -12.98
C LYS A 202 -26.23 11.55 -11.61
N ILE A 203 -26.16 10.22 -11.57
CA ILE A 203 -25.88 9.46 -10.32
C ILE A 203 -24.52 9.84 -9.76
N TYR A 204 -23.50 9.94 -10.62
CA TYR A 204 -22.18 10.38 -10.20
C TYR A 204 -22.23 11.77 -9.54
N ASP A 205 -22.98 12.71 -10.13
CA ASP A 205 -23.05 14.10 -9.67
C ASP A 205 -23.71 14.23 -8.29
N GLU A 206 -24.70 13.38 -8.01
CA GLU A 206 -25.40 13.33 -6.72
C GLU A 206 -24.60 12.55 -5.67
N ALA A 207 -24.09 11.37 -6.01
CA ALA A 207 -23.50 10.45 -5.04
C ALA A 207 -22.00 10.66 -4.79
N ALA A 208 -21.22 11.12 -5.78
CA ALA A 208 -19.77 11.27 -5.62
C ALA A 208 -19.41 12.29 -4.53
N PRO A 209 -20.07 13.46 -4.40
CA PRO A 209 -19.80 14.39 -3.30
C PRO A 209 -20.03 13.76 -1.92
N MET A 210 -21.12 12.98 -1.75
CA MET A 210 -21.41 12.29 -0.49
C MET A 210 -20.29 11.32 -0.11
N MET A 211 -19.71 10.64 -1.10
CA MET A 211 -18.63 9.69 -0.86
C MET A 211 -17.28 10.36 -0.57
N TYR A 212 -16.86 11.31 -1.42
CA TYR A 212 -15.53 11.94 -1.33
C TYR A 212 -15.44 13.07 -0.30
N ALA A 213 -16.58 13.54 0.22
CA ALA A 213 -16.61 14.42 1.39
C ALA A 213 -16.16 13.72 2.68
N ARG A 214 -16.24 12.39 2.74
CA ARG A 214 -15.85 11.60 3.90
C ARG A 214 -14.32 11.50 4.01
N PRO A 215 -13.77 11.30 5.22
CA PRO A 215 -12.34 11.06 5.39
C PRO A 215 -11.89 9.79 4.67
N LEU A 216 -10.88 9.92 3.80
CA LEU A 216 -10.22 8.79 3.16
C LEU A 216 -8.95 8.45 3.93
N VAL A 217 -8.89 7.27 4.53
CA VAL A 217 -7.76 6.82 5.34
C VAL A 217 -6.96 5.79 4.54
N PHE A 218 -5.69 6.08 4.29
CA PHE A 218 -4.80 5.18 3.56
C PHE A 218 -3.89 4.46 4.55
N THR A 219 -3.87 3.13 4.50
CA THR A 219 -2.94 2.33 5.31
C THR A 219 -1.49 2.67 4.99
N ASP A 220 -1.21 3.00 3.73
CA ASP A 220 0.14 3.25 3.23
C ASP A 220 0.17 4.20 2.02
N VAL A 221 1.34 4.80 1.78
CA VAL A 221 1.56 5.74 0.66
C VAL A 221 1.45 5.11 -0.73
N ASP A 222 1.66 3.78 -0.89
CA ASP A 222 1.45 3.11 -2.18
C ASP A 222 -0.05 3.04 -2.51
N GLY A 223 -0.90 2.88 -1.48
CA GLY A 223 -2.36 2.94 -1.59
C GLY A 223 -2.82 4.33 -2.01
N LEU A 224 -2.27 5.38 -1.38
CA LEU A 224 -2.53 6.77 -1.76
C LEU A 224 -2.10 7.05 -3.20
N PHE A 225 -0.90 6.62 -3.60
CA PHE A 225 -0.41 6.79 -4.97
C PHE A 225 -1.31 6.07 -5.99
N GLY A 226 -1.66 4.80 -5.72
CA GLY A 226 -2.53 4.01 -6.59
C GLY A 226 -3.92 4.61 -6.76
N PHE A 227 -4.47 5.18 -5.68
CA PHE A 227 -5.73 5.91 -5.70
C PHE A 227 -5.61 7.20 -6.51
N ALA A 228 -4.61 8.03 -6.21
CA ALA A 228 -4.37 9.30 -6.89
C ALA A 228 -4.19 9.11 -8.40
N ALA A 229 -3.45 8.08 -8.83
CA ALA A 229 -3.24 7.77 -10.24
C ALA A 229 -4.57 7.54 -11.01
N GLN A 230 -5.57 6.96 -10.33
CA GLN A 230 -6.89 6.66 -10.90
C GLN A 230 -7.88 7.82 -10.80
N LEU A 231 -7.54 8.91 -10.11
CA LEU A 231 -8.43 10.06 -9.99
C LEU A 231 -8.63 10.73 -11.35
N SER A 232 -9.88 11.11 -11.60
CA SER A 232 -10.22 12.11 -12.61
C SER A 232 -10.07 13.52 -12.02
N PRO A 233 -9.78 14.55 -12.83
CA PRO A 233 -9.75 15.94 -12.37
C PRO A 233 -11.07 16.39 -11.72
N ARG A 234 -12.19 15.81 -12.15
CA ARG A 234 -13.52 16.06 -11.57
C ARG A 234 -13.61 15.50 -10.15
N THR A 235 -13.23 14.23 -9.96
CA THR A 235 -13.23 13.56 -8.66
C THR A 235 -12.28 14.26 -7.69
N ALA A 236 -11.10 14.66 -8.16
CA ALA A 236 -10.05 15.28 -7.37
C ALA A 236 -10.53 16.52 -6.59
N LYS A 237 -11.44 17.32 -7.18
CA LYS A 237 -12.02 18.51 -6.56
C LYS A 237 -13.02 18.20 -5.45
N LEU A 238 -13.53 16.98 -5.36
CA LEU A 238 -14.52 16.57 -4.36
C LEU A 238 -13.87 16.11 -3.04
N ILE A 239 -12.60 15.72 -3.08
CA ILE A 239 -11.90 15.16 -1.92
C ILE A 239 -11.63 16.26 -0.89
N ARG A 240 -12.05 16.02 0.36
CA ARG A 240 -11.91 16.98 1.47
C ARG A 240 -10.87 16.58 2.51
N SER A 241 -10.82 15.30 2.89
CA SER A 241 -9.93 14.84 3.96
C SER A 241 -9.19 13.57 3.55
N ILE A 242 -7.86 13.59 3.70
CA ILE A 242 -6.99 12.44 3.50
C ILE A 242 -6.18 12.20 4.78
N GLU A 243 -6.07 10.96 5.19
CA GLU A 243 -5.19 10.52 6.27
C GLU A 243 -4.25 9.41 5.78
N VAL A 244 -2.97 9.44 6.19
CA VAL A 244 -1.97 8.44 5.82
C VAL A 244 -1.37 7.82 7.07
N ARG A 245 -1.59 6.51 7.25
CA ARG A 245 -1.17 5.74 8.44
C ARG A 245 0.20 5.07 8.33
N CYS A 246 0.83 5.08 7.15
CA CYS A 246 2.20 4.59 7.02
C CYS A 246 2.95 5.29 5.88
N TRP A 247 4.12 5.84 6.18
CA TRP A 247 4.99 6.50 5.20
C TRP A 247 6.02 5.54 4.54
N ASN A 248 5.85 4.22 4.70
CA ASN A 248 6.70 3.15 4.16
C ASN A 248 8.22 3.43 4.26
N PRO A 249 8.85 3.25 5.43
CA PRO A 249 10.25 3.62 5.65
C PRO A 249 11.28 2.74 4.92
N ALA A 250 10.83 1.77 4.12
CA ALA A 250 11.73 0.86 3.40
C ALA A 250 12.69 1.66 2.49
N PRO A 251 14.01 1.35 2.49
CA PRO A 251 14.99 2.11 1.72
C PRO A 251 14.69 2.18 0.21
N SER A 252 14.11 1.13 -0.36
CA SER A 252 13.70 1.06 -1.76
C SER A 252 12.44 1.87 -2.08
N ARG A 253 11.75 2.41 -1.07
CA ARG A 253 10.48 3.14 -1.20
C ARG A 253 10.55 4.60 -0.72
N LYS A 254 11.75 5.14 -0.49
CA LYS A 254 11.99 6.51 0.02
C LYS A 254 11.30 7.63 -0.78
N SER A 255 11.08 7.42 -2.08
CA SER A 255 10.42 8.38 -2.98
C SER A 255 8.91 8.19 -3.10
N ARG A 256 8.31 7.15 -2.48
CA ARG A 256 6.88 6.86 -2.65
C ARG A 256 5.97 7.95 -2.10
N GLY A 257 6.31 8.49 -0.92
CA GLY A 257 5.60 9.65 -0.37
C GLY A 257 5.61 10.85 -1.32
N HIS A 258 6.77 11.14 -1.91
CA HIS A 258 6.90 12.19 -2.92
C HIS A 258 6.03 11.93 -4.14
N ASN A 259 6.10 10.74 -4.73
CA ASN A 259 5.32 10.40 -5.91
C ASN A 259 3.80 10.45 -5.65
N ALA A 260 3.36 10.02 -4.47
CA ALA A 260 1.95 10.07 -4.07
C ALA A 260 1.44 11.53 -4.04
N LEU A 261 2.19 12.42 -3.38
CA LEU A 261 1.84 13.83 -3.25
C LEU A 261 1.96 14.58 -4.58
N ALA A 262 3.00 14.30 -5.37
CA ALA A 262 3.14 14.82 -6.73
C ALA A 262 1.94 14.42 -7.61
N MET A 263 1.46 13.18 -7.48
CA MET A 263 0.29 12.71 -8.21
C MET A 263 -0.99 13.43 -7.75
N LEU A 264 -1.17 13.69 -6.45
CA LEU A 264 -2.29 14.51 -5.95
C LEU A 264 -2.26 15.92 -6.54
N ALA A 265 -1.08 16.54 -6.59
CA ALA A 265 -0.88 17.86 -7.20
C ALA A 265 -1.26 17.84 -8.69
N ALA A 266 -0.71 16.89 -9.45
CA ALA A 266 -0.96 16.73 -10.88
C ALA A 266 -2.44 16.48 -11.21
N LYS A 267 -3.16 15.79 -10.34
CA LYS A 267 -4.60 15.52 -10.50
C LYS A 267 -5.50 16.68 -10.07
N GLY A 268 -4.92 17.75 -9.49
CA GLY A 268 -5.66 18.93 -9.05
C GLY A 268 -6.41 18.73 -7.73
N VAL A 269 -5.90 17.91 -6.81
CA VAL A 269 -6.46 17.73 -5.47
C VAL A 269 -6.09 18.93 -4.59
N THR A 270 -6.78 20.06 -4.84
CA THR A 270 -6.52 21.37 -4.22
C THR A 270 -7.58 21.79 -3.20
N ASN A 271 -8.66 21.02 -3.09
CA ASN A 271 -9.84 21.31 -2.29
C ASN A 271 -9.84 20.63 -0.91
N LEU A 272 -8.67 20.16 -0.48
CA LEU A 272 -8.46 19.49 0.80
C LEU A 272 -8.59 20.48 1.96
N THR A 273 -9.38 20.11 2.95
CA THR A 273 -9.49 20.80 4.24
C THR A 273 -8.50 20.24 5.26
N SER A 274 -8.16 18.95 5.16
CA SER A 274 -7.20 18.28 6.03
C SER A 274 -6.40 17.22 5.26
N LEU A 275 -5.08 17.29 5.37
CA LEU A 275 -4.17 16.20 4.98
C LEU A 275 -3.39 15.78 6.23
N PHE A 276 -3.76 14.65 6.84
CA PHE A 276 -3.16 14.21 8.08
C PHE A 276 -2.17 13.06 7.86
N VAL A 277 -0.88 13.31 8.10
CA VAL A 277 0.14 12.26 8.08
C VAL A 277 0.24 11.69 9.48
N ASN A 278 -0.48 10.60 9.70
CA ASN A 278 -0.61 9.94 10.99
C ASN A 278 0.33 8.73 11.09
N CYS A 279 1.62 8.99 10.88
CA CYS A 279 2.68 7.99 10.97
C CYS A 279 4.04 8.65 11.06
N SER A 280 5.11 7.87 11.26
CA SER A 280 6.48 8.37 11.14
C SER A 280 6.93 8.45 9.67
N MET A 281 7.37 9.64 9.21
CA MET A 281 8.00 9.83 7.90
C MET A 281 9.45 9.34 7.81
N GLY A 282 9.98 8.80 8.91
CA GLY A 282 11.33 8.25 9.00
C GLY A 282 11.95 8.46 10.37
N TYR A 283 13.07 7.78 10.59
CA TYR A 283 13.84 7.91 11.82
C TYR A 283 14.66 9.21 11.78
N PHE A 284 14.14 10.27 12.39
CA PHE A 284 14.86 11.53 12.57
C PHE A 284 15.80 11.52 13.78
N ILE A 285 16.24 10.34 14.20
CA ILE A 285 17.12 10.14 15.35
C ILE A 285 18.27 11.14 15.21
N ASN A 286 18.33 12.08 16.15
CA ASN A 286 19.53 12.85 16.35
C ASN A 286 20.56 11.82 16.79
N ARG A 287 21.42 11.33 15.89
CA ARG A 287 22.60 10.58 16.32
C ARG A 287 23.49 11.42 17.24
N SER A 288 23.29 12.74 17.25
CA SER A 288 23.81 13.63 18.28
C SER A 288 23.20 13.35 19.67
N HIS A 289 22.04 12.73 19.85
CA HIS A 289 21.63 12.36 21.22
C HIS A 289 22.54 11.29 21.86
N TYR A 290 23.35 10.58 21.06
CA TYR A 290 24.49 9.77 21.54
C TYR A 290 25.83 10.52 21.36
N ASP A 291 25.83 11.83 21.64
CA ASP A 291 26.87 12.83 21.33
C ASP A 291 28.26 12.49 21.86
N PHE A 292 28.94 11.63 21.14
CA PHE A 292 30.39 11.69 21.01
C PHE A 292 30.80 12.97 20.26
N HIS A 293 29.95 13.53 19.38
CA HIS A 293 30.31 14.66 18.51
C HIS A 293 29.93 16.06 19.04
N ALA A 294 28.87 16.26 19.81
CA ALA A 294 28.67 17.55 20.49
C ALA A 294 29.63 17.72 21.66
N ARG A 295 30.12 16.63 22.27
CA ARG A 295 31.28 16.69 23.19
C ARG A 295 32.53 17.26 22.50
N LEU A 296 32.66 17.08 21.18
CA LEU A 296 33.74 17.65 20.38
C LEU A 296 33.46 19.09 19.91
N GLY A 297 32.33 19.71 20.27
CA GLY A 297 32.00 21.11 19.96
C GLY A 297 31.85 21.45 18.46
N LYS A 298 31.94 20.46 17.56
CA LYS A 298 32.21 20.73 16.13
C LYS A 298 30.97 20.94 15.25
N ARG A 299 29.74 20.64 15.69
CA ARG A 299 28.50 20.97 14.94
C ARG A 299 27.29 21.20 15.83
N ARG A 300 26.59 22.31 15.63
CA ARG A 300 25.25 22.54 16.19
C ARG A 300 24.28 21.52 15.58
N ALA A 301 23.76 20.61 16.39
CA ALA A 301 22.76 19.65 15.95
C ALA A 301 21.50 20.39 15.46
N THR A 302 21.00 20.04 14.29
CA THR A 302 19.72 20.59 13.81
C THR A 302 18.59 20.01 14.66
N PRO A 303 17.69 20.84 15.23
CA PRO A 303 16.58 20.34 16.03
C PRO A 303 15.64 19.48 15.18
N THR A 304 15.06 18.45 15.79
CA THR A 304 14.20 17.46 15.13
C THR A 304 13.05 18.09 14.32
N PRO A 305 12.29 19.08 14.84
CA PRO A 305 11.23 19.76 14.07
C PRO A 305 11.69 20.33 12.72
N LYS A 306 12.90 20.89 12.67
CA LYS A 306 13.46 21.43 11.41
C LYS A 306 13.80 20.32 10.42
N LYS A 307 14.28 19.17 10.89
CA LYS A 307 14.54 18.01 10.02
C LYS A 307 13.25 17.45 9.43
N ILE A 308 12.19 17.37 10.25
CA ILE A 308 10.85 16.97 9.82
C ILE A 308 10.34 17.96 8.75
N ALA A 309 10.44 19.27 9.01
CA ALA A 309 10.04 20.29 8.03
C ALA A 309 10.74 20.12 6.68
N ARG A 310 12.06 19.85 6.68
CA ARG A 310 12.82 19.59 5.46
C ARG A 310 12.40 18.30 4.74
N LYS A 311 12.10 17.23 5.49
CA LYS A 311 11.60 15.98 4.91
C LYS A 311 10.21 16.17 4.29
N VAL A 312 9.31 16.85 5.01
CA VAL A 312 7.99 17.22 4.52
C VAL A 312 8.11 18.05 3.26
N TYR A 313 8.92 19.11 3.27
CA TYR A 313 9.13 19.94 2.10
C TYR A 313 9.63 19.12 0.90
N ARG A 314 10.69 18.33 1.09
CA ARG A 314 11.23 17.48 0.03
C ARG A 314 10.17 16.55 -0.58
N ASP A 315 9.37 15.91 0.26
CA ASP A 315 8.37 14.96 -0.23
C ASP A 315 7.11 15.67 -0.77
N CYS A 316 6.69 16.80 -0.20
CA CYS A 316 5.36 17.37 -0.41
C CYS A 316 5.34 18.71 -1.16
N HIS A 317 6.48 19.33 -1.50
CA HIS A 317 6.53 20.69 -2.06
C HIS A 317 5.63 20.88 -3.29
N LEU A 318 5.62 19.95 -4.24
CA LEU A 318 4.76 20.02 -5.44
C LEU A 318 3.27 20.17 -5.09
N TRP A 319 2.80 19.44 -4.07
CA TRP A 319 1.41 19.56 -3.61
C TRP A 319 1.18 20.83 -2.78
N LEU A 320 2.14 21.22 -1.94
CA LEU A 320 2.06 22.45 -1.16
C LEU A 320 1.96 23.70 -2.06
N GLU A 321 2.73 23.75 -3.13
CA GLU A 321 2.73 24.82 -4.14
C GLU A 321 1.45 24.83 -4.97
N ALA A 322 0.95 23.65 -5.36
CA ALA A 322 -0.32 23.52 -6.07
C ALA A 322 -1.50 24.01 -5.21
N MET A 323 -1.52 23.65 -3.92
CA MET A 323 -2.49 24.18 -2.94
C MET A 323 -2.36 25.70 -2.79
N GLY A 324 -1.14 26.21 -2.71
CA GLY A 324 -0.93 27.65 -2.54
C GLY A 324 -1.38 28.47 -3.74
N SER A 325 -1.07 27.98 -4.95
CA SER A 325 -1.49 28.57 -6.22
C SER A 325 -3.01 28.57 -6.38
N ALA A 326 -3.68 27.47 -6.03
CA ALA A 326 -5.12 27.35 -6.18
C ALA A 326 -5.93 28.25 -5.23
N HIS A 327 -5.37 28.57 -4.05
CA HIS A 327 -6.04 29.40 -3.03
C HIS A 327 -5.50 30.84 -2.95
N GLY A 328 -4.52 31.20 -3.78
CA GLY A 328 -3.87 32.52 -3.74
C GLY A 328 -3.07 32.78 -2.46
N SER A 329 -2.68 31.75 -1.72
CA SER A 329 -1.92 31.86 -0.47
C SER A 329 -0.82 30.81 -0.43
N LEU A 330 0.45 31.25 -0.52
CA LEU A 330 1.63 30.38 -0.54
C LEU A 330 1.67 29.36 0.61
N TYR A 331 1.09 29.69 1.76
CA TYR A 331 1.15 28.85 2.96
C TYR A 331 -0.07 27.97 3.17
N LYS A 332 -1.09 28.03 2.30
CA LYS A 332 -2.34 27.27 2.49
C LYS A 332 -2.10 25.78 2.63
N GLY A 333 -1.20 25.20 1.83
CA GLY A 333 -0.81 23.80 1.94
C GLY A 333 -0.22 23.44 3.31
N ALA A 334 0.57 24.33 3.92
CA ALA A 334 1.18 24.12 5.24
C ALA A 334 0.17 24.27 6.39
N GLU A 335 -0.97 24.92 6.18
CA GLU A 335 -2.08 24.99 7.14
C GLU A 335 -2.95 23.74 7.11
N VAL A 336 -3.19 23.21 5.91
CA VAL A 336 -3.99 22.00 5.67
C VAL A 336 -3.23 20.74 6.08
N LEU A 337 -1.90 20.73 5.93
CA LEU A 337 -1.05 19.61 6.31
C LEU A 337 -0.93 19.52 7.84
N GLN A 338 -1.37 18.39 8.40
CA GLN A 338 -1.27 18.05 9.80
C GLN A 338 -0.33 16.86 9.97
N LEU A 339 0.48 16.86 11.03
CA LEU A 339 1.39 15.77 11.37
C LEU A 339 1.00 15.17 12.72
N SER A 340 1.12 13.86 12.87
CA SER A 340 0.98 13.20 14.17
C SER A 340 2.07 13.66 15.13
N GLY A 341 1.73 13.74 16.42
CA GLY A 341 2.68 14.05 17.47
C GLY A 341 3.84 13.06 17.53
N GLU A 342 3.59 11.80 17.18
CA GLU A 342 4.61 10.74 17.13
C GLU A 342 5.80 11.09 16.21
N MET A 343 5.61 11.96 15.22
CA MET A 343 6.70 12.42 14.36
C MET A 343 7.79 13.18 15.11
N PHE A 344 7.43 13.86 16.20
CA PHE A 344 8.33 14.74 16.96
C PHE A 344 9.10 14.01 18.06
N TRP A 345 8.92 12.69 18.18
CA TRP A 345 9.56 11.90 19.22
C TRP A 345 11.09 11.99 19.16
N ARG A 346 11.72 12.33 20.30
CA ARG A 346 13.17 12.65 20.39
C ARG A 346 14.07 11.47 20.77
N GLY A 347 13.49 10.32 21.12
CA GLY A 347 14.24 9.16 21.61
C GLY A 347 14.72 9.35 23.05
N GLY A 348 14.27 8.48 23.96
CA GLY A 348 14.81 8.43 25.34
C GLY A 348 14.01 9.16 26.42
N GLY A 349 12.80 9.66 26.12
CA GLY A 349 11.85 10.12 27.13
C GLY A 349 10.61 9.23 27.18
N THR A 350 9.85 9.30 28.29
CA THR A 350 8.42 8.94 28.37
C THR A 350 7.70 9.55 27.17
N TRP A 351 6.48 9.11 26.82
CA TRP A 351 5.64 9.68 25.75
C TRP A 351 5.25 11.14 26.03
N ALA A 352 6.24 12.00 26.23
CA ALA A 352 6.13 13.38 26.60
C ALA A 352 5.33 14.07 25.52
N GLU A 353 4.30 14.76 25.99
CA GLU A 353 3.40 15.55 25.19
C GLU A 353 4.23 16.39 24.21
N VAL A 354 3.85 16.33 22.93
CA VAL A 354 4.53 17.15 21.93
C VAL A 354 4.36 18.60 22.31
N GLU A 355 5.46 19.24 22.70
CA GLU A 355 5.47 20.65 23.02
C GLU A 355 4.95 21.45 21.82
N GLU A 356 4.00 22.36 22.05
CA GLU A 356 3.48 23.23 20.99
C GLU A 356 4.61 24.04 20.33
N GLU A 357 5.70 24.29 21.05
CA GLU A 357 6.92 24.88 20.55
C GLU A 357 7.52 24.11 19.35
N ASP A 358 7.48 22.77 19.38
CA ASP A 358 8.00 21.93 18.30
C ASP A 358 7.15 22.05 17.04
N LYS A 359 5.82 22.10 17.19
CA LYS A 359 4.90 22.35 16.08
C LYS A 359 5.09 23.74 15.50
N VAL A 360 5.28 24.77 16.34
CA VAL A 360 5.56 26.15 15.91
C VAL A 360 6.90 26.22 15.16
N MET A 361 7.94 25.57 15.68
CA MET A 361 9.26 25.53 15.04
C MET A 361 9.21 24.81 13.68
N TYR A 362 8.48 23.70 13.59
CA TYR A 362 8.23 22.98 12.35
C TYR A 362 7.51 23.86 11.32
N LYS A 363 6.40 24.49 11.69
CA LYS A 363 5.63 25.37 10.78
C LYS A 363 6.46 26.56 10.32
N LYS A 364 7.25 27.18 11.21
CA LYS A 364 8.14 28.29 10.87
C LYS A 364 9.20 27.89 9.84
N GLU A 365 9.86 26.73 10.03
CA GLU A 365 10.86 26.23 9.08
C GLU A 365 10.21 25.83 7.75
N LEU A 366 9.04 25.18 7.75
CA LEU A 366 8.35 24.82 6.51
C LEU A 366 7.95 26.06 5.70
N ARG A 367 7.42 27.11 6.36
CA ARG A 367 7.12 28.40 5.70
C ARG A 367 8.37 29.07 5.14
N ARG A 368 9.52 28.97 5.83
CA ARG A 368 10.80 29.46 5.31
C ARG A 368 11.19 28.74 4.01
N LEU A 369 11.12 27.41 3.99
CA LEU A 369 11.45 26.60 2.81
C LEU A 369 10.53 26.89 1.62
N LEU A 370 9.22 27.06 1.86
CA LEU A 370 8.25 27.42 0.81
C LEU A 370 8.52 28.80 0.18
N ARG A 371 9.03 29.76 0.96
CA ARG A 371 9.46 31.06 0.40
C ARG A 371 10.72 30.92 -0.44
N GLU A 372 11.69 30.14 0.02
CA GLU A 372 12.98 29.99 -0.65
C GLU A 372 12.89 29.20 -1.96
N GLY A 373 11.99 28.21 -2.05
CA GLY A 373 11.81 27.43 -3.28
C GLY A 373 10.85 28.04 -4.29
N ALA A 374 10.13 29.10 -3.93
CA ALA A 374 9.28 29.85 -4.86
C ALA A 374 10.07 30.88 -5.69
N CYS A 375 11.35 31.08 -5.36
CA CYS A 375 12.32 31.88 -6.10
C CYS A 375 13.14 30.96 -7.02
#